data_AF-A0A0G4HYH3-F1
#
_entry.id   AF-A0A0G4HYH3-F1
#
_cell.length_a   1.000
_cell.length_b   1.000
_cell.length_c   1.000
_cell.angle_alpha   90.00
_cell.angle_beta   90.00
_cell.angle_gamma   90.00
#
_symmetry.space_group_name_H-M   'P 1'
#
loop_
_entity.id
_entity.type
_entity.pdbx_description
1 polymer ?
#
loop_
_entity_poly.entity_id
_entity_poly.type
_entity_poly.pdbx_seq_one_letter_code
_entity_poly.pdbx_strand_id
1 'polypeptide(L)'
;MVSEWNDLRSLIDNEAVAFWPLHFLRSLLKKGAKLPYRQKVAQAAKDLGVVCEPYSALTLAADLRHPVGAPFKLVAVSYPWLSKEHPDPEGFRLRSVLKQLEKQWWAQKGSPVTAFVFWDYLSLFQHPPS
;
A
#
# COMPACT_ATOMS: atom_id res chain seq x y z
N MET A 1 -2.51 3.69 -22.10
CA MET A 1 -2.48 4.64 -20.96
C MET A 1 -3.87 4.86 -20.35
N VAL A 2 -4.88 5.36 -21.08
CA VAL A 2 -6.24 5.50 -20.52
C VAL A 2 -6.91 4.13 -20.24
N SER A 3 -6.73 3.16 -21.15
CA SER A 3 -7.23 1.79 -20.95
C SER A 3 -6.63 1.13 -19.70
N GLU A 4 -5.30 1.15 -19.57
CA GLU A 4 -4.56 0.58 -18.43
C GLU A 4 -4.99 1.22 -17.09
N TRP A 5 -5.28 2.52 -17.08
CA TRP A 5 -5.79 3.20 -15.90
C TRP A 5 -7.20 2.72 -15.52
N ASN A 6 -8.09 2.54 -16.50
CA ASN A 6 -9.43 2.01 -16.26
C ASN A 6 -9.39 0.56 -15.76
N ASP A 7 -8.49 -0.26 -16.30
CA ASP A 7 -8.29 -1.64 -15.86
C ASP A 7 -7.82 -1.69 -14.40
N LEU A 8 -6.80 -0.88 -14.05
CA LEU A 8 -6.33 -0.75 -12.68
C LEU A 8 -7.42 -0.23 -11.74
N ARG A 9 -8.19 0.77 -12.15
CA ARG A 9 -9.33 1.30 -11.40
C ARG A 9 -10.36 0.20 -11.13
N SER A 10 -10.71 -0.59 -12.14
CA SER A 10 -11.62 -1.73 -11.98
C SER A 10 -11.10 -2.75 -10.96
N LEU A 11 -9.80 -3.06 -10.97
CA LEU A 11 -9.20 -3.97 -9.99
C LEU A 11 -9.22 -3.41 -8.56
N ILE A 12 -9.01 -2.10 -8.39
CA ILE A 12 -9.08 -1.42 -7.09
C ILE A 12 -10.52 -1.37 -6.58
N ASP A 13 -11.46 -0.98 -7.45
CA ASP A 13 -12.86 -0.77 -7.09
C ASP A 13 -13.56 -2.10 -6.72
N ASN A 14 -13.13 -3.22 -7.31
CA ASN A 14 -13.56 -4.57 -6.92
C ASN A 14 -12.74 -5.19 -5.78
N GLU A 15 -11.87 -4.40 -5.13
CA GLU A 15 -10.97 -4.82 -4.05
C GLU A 15 -10.01 -5.99 -4.39
N ALA A 16 -9.88 -6.35 -5.66
CA ALA A 16 -8.98 -7.40 -6.12
C ALA A 16 -7.52 -7.05 -5.83
N VAL A 17 -7.19 -5.76 -5.87
CA VAL A 17 -5.92 -5.20 -5.39
C VAL A 17 -6.17 -4.04 -4.45
N ALA A 18 -5.32 -3.88 -3.44
CA ALA A 18 -5.36 -2.75 -2.53
C ALA A 18 -4.06 -1.95 -2.56
N PHE A 19 -4.18 -0.63 -2.44
CA PHE A 19 -3.04 0.24 -2.18
C PHE A 19 -3.19 0.83 -0.79
N TRP A 20 -2.20 0.64 0.07
CA TRP A 20 -2.27 0.99 1.48
C TRP A 20 -1.58 2.29 1.78
N PRO A 21 -2.10 3.11 2.70
CA PRO A 21 -1.53 4.42 2.95
C PRO A 21 -0.11 4.31 3.52
N LEU A 22 0.81 5.13 3.01
CA LEU A 22 2.22 5.10 3.42
C LEU A 22 2.41 5.28 4.94
N HIS A 23 1.53 6.02 5.62
CA HIS A 23 1.60 6.20 7.07
C HIS A 23 1.34 4.91 7.86
N PHE A 24 0.58 3.96 7.30
CA PHE A 24 0.39 2.65 7.91
C PHE A 24 1.70 1.86 7.94
N LEU A 25 2.43 1.82 6.82
CA LEU A 25 3.74 1.16 6.72
C LEU A 25 4.76 1.79 7.67
N ARG A 26 4.75 3.12 7.79
CA ARG A 26 5.58 3.84 8.78
C ARG A 26 5.24 3.44 10.22
N SER A 27 3.96 3.21 10.51
CA SER A 27 3.49 2.82 11.83
C SER A 27 3.90 1.39 12.17
N LEU A 28 3.85 0.47 11.21
CA LEU A 28 4.41 -0.88 11.34
C LEU A 28 5.90 -0.82 11.74
N LEU A 29 6.69 -0.08 10.97
CA LEU A 29 8.12 0.05 11.25
C LEU A 29 8.39 0.68 12.63
N LYS A 30 7.69 1.77 12.97
CA LYS A 30 7.84 2.47 14.25
C LYS A 30 7.54 1.56 15.45
N LYS A 31 6.60 0.62 15.30
CA LYS A 31 6.19 -0.32 16.35
C LYS A 31 6.94 -1.66 16.29
N GLY A 32 7.87 -1.83 15.35
CA GLY A 32 8.58 -3.10 15.15
C GLY A 32 7.66 -4.25 14.70
N ALA A 33 6.50 -3.93 14.14
CA ALA A 33 5.54 -4.93 13.67
C ALA A 33 5.93 -5.46 12.27
N LYS A 34 5.63 -6.74 12.03
CA LYS A 34 5.81 -7.37 10.71
C LYS A 34 4.72 -6.92 9.75
N LEU A 35 5.01 -7.00 8.45
CA LEU A 35 3.99 -6.80 7.42
C LEU A 35 2.87 -7.83 7.61
N PRO A 36 1.60 -7.43 7.77
CA PRO A 36 0.50 -8.39 7.76
C PRO A 36 0.20 -8.80 6.31
N TYR A 37 -0.30 -10.03 6.12
CA TYR A 37 -0.93 -10.38 4.85
C TYR A 37 -2.29 -9.67 4.70
N ARG A 38 -2.81 -9.54 3.46
CA ARG A 38 -4.01 -8.74 3.12
C ARG A 38 -5.17 -8.89 4.11
N GLN A 39 -5.57 -10.11 4.46
CA GLN A 39 -6.71 -10.35 5.36
C GLN A 39 -6.49 -9.94 6.82
N LYS A 40 -5.24 -9.67 7.24
CA LYS A 40 -4.91 -9.21 8.61
C LYS A 40 -4.60 -7.73 8.70
N VAL A 41 -4.62 -6.98 7.59
CA VAL A 41 -4.28 -5.55 7.59
C VAL A 41 -5.21 -4.75 8.50
N ALA A 42 -6.52 -5.00 8.45
CA ALA A 42 -7.49 -4.30 9.29
C ALA A 42 -7.22 -4.51 10.79
N GLN A 43 -6.94 -5.77 11.19
CA GLN A 43 -6.59 -6.09 12.57
C GLN A 43 -5.27 -5.43 12.98
N ALA A 44 -4.24 -5.50 12.13
CA ALA A 44 -2.96 -4.85 12.41
C ALA A 44 -3.10 -3.33 12.56
N ALA A 45 -3.92 -2.67 11.73
CA ALA A 45 -4.21 -1.25 11.85
C ALA A 45 -4.89 -0.91 13.19
N LYS A 46 -5.86 -1.73 13.60
CA LYS A 46 -6.52 -1.61 14.92
C LYS A 46 -5.53 -1.77 16.07
N ASP A 47 -4.68 -2.79 16.02
CA ASP A 47 -3.67 -3.07 17.06
C ASP A 47 -2.64 -1.93 17.18
N LEU A 48 -2.34 -1.25 16.06
CA LEU A 48 -1.45 -0.09 16.03
C LEU A 48 -2.14 1.23 16.43
N GLY A 49 -3.48 1.24 16.51
CA GLY A 49 -4.28 2.44 16.75
C GLY A 49 -4.18 3.46 15.62
N VAL A 50 -4.13 3.01 14.36
CA VAL A 50 -4.03 3.88 13.18
C VAL A 50 -5.16 3.65 12.20
N VAL A 51 -5.64 4.71 11.57
CA VAL A 51 -6.59 4.62 10.45
C VAL A 51 -5.86 4.08 9.23
N CYS A 52 -6.39 3.03 8.62
CA CYS A 52 -5.79 2.37 7.46
C CYS A 52 -6.87 2.00 6.44
N GLU A 53 -7.34 3.00 5.71
CA GLU A 53 -8.24 2.80 4.58
C GLU A 53 -7.41 2.67 3.29
N PRO A 54 -7.67 1.65 2.46
CA PRO A 54 -7.01 1.54 1.17
C PRO A 54 -7.42 2.69 0.25
N TYR A 55 -6.58 2.97 -0.75
CA TYR A 55 -6.92 3.91 -1.82
C TYR A 55 -8.23 3.48 -2.51
N SER A 56 -9.14 4.43 -2.72
CA SER A 56 -10.35 4.24 -3.50
C SER A 56 -10.35 5.19 -4.70
N ALA A 57 -10.43 4.62 -5.91
CA ALA A 57 -10.50 5.43 -7.13
C ALA A 57 -11.85 6.14 -7.25
N LEU A 58 -12.93 5.55 -6.71
CA LEU A 58 -14.25 6.17 -6.65
C LEU A 58 -14.26 7.48 -5.85
N THR A 59 -13.47 7.59 -4.78
CA THR A 59 -13.48 8.80 -3.94
C THR A 59 -12.36 9.79 -4.31
N LEU A 60 -11.15 9.30 -4.56
CA LEU A 60 -9.97 10.15 -4.77
C LEU A 60 -9.70 10.47 -6.25
N ALA A 61 -10.39 9.79 -7.16
CA ALA A 61 -10.16 9.90 -8.60
C ALA A 61 -11.43 9.77 -9.45
N ALA A 62 -12.61 10.10 -8.89
CA ALA A 62 -13.89 9.98 -9.57
C ALA A 62 -13.85 10.59 -10.99
N ASP A 63 -13.38 11.84 -11.07
CA ASP A 63 -13.32 12.66 -12.28
C ASP A 63 -11.95 12.62 -12.99
N LEU A 64 -10.99 11.87 -12.45
CA LEU A 64 -9.63 11.78 -13.01
C LEU A 64 -9.60 10.82 -14.19
N ARG A 65 -9.53 11.39 -15.40
CA ARG A 65 -9.31 10.65 -16.66
C ARG A 65 -7.91 10.03 -16.74
N HIS A 66 -6.94 10.57 -16.01
CA HIS A 66 -5.56 10.10 -15.99
C HIS A 66 -4.86 10.49 -14.68
N PRO A 67 -3.99 9.64 -14.08
CA PRO A 67 -3.37 9.90 -12.77
C PRO A 67 -2.20 10.90 -12.79
N VAL A 68 -1.82 11.44 -13.96
CA VAL A 68 -0.75 12.46 -14.04
C VAL A 68 -1.25 13.78 -13.48
N GLY A 69 -0.50 14.33 -12.53
CA GLY A 69 -0.87 15.55 -11.80
C GLY A 69 -1.87 15.33 -10.67
N ALA A 70 -2.27 14.09 -10.39
CA ALA A 70 -3.20 13.78 -9.30
C ALA A 70 -2.60 14.15 -7.93
N PRO A 71 -3.45 14.48 -6.93
CA PRO A 71 -3.02 14.80 -5.56
C PRO A 71 -2.60 13.56 -4.76
N PHE A 72 -2.29 12.45 -5.43
CA PHE A 72 -1.85 11.20 -4.83
C PHE A 72 -0.71 10.55 -5.62
N LYS A 73 -0.04 9.60 -4.97
CA LYS A 73 0.93 8.70 -5.60
C LYS A 73 0.57 7.26 -5.32
N LEU A 74 0.56 6.45 -6.36
CA LEU A 74 0.46 5.00 -6.27
C LEU A 74 1.86 4.43 -6.51
N VAL A 75 2.35 3.62 -5.58
CA VAL A 75 3.68 3.01 -5.63
C VAL A 75 3.52 1.51 -5.55
N ALA A 76 4.06 0.78 -6.52
CA ALA A 76 4.05 -0.68 -6.50
C ALA A 76 5.41 -1.23 -6.02
N VAL A 77 5.38 -2.16 -5.09
CA VAL A 77 6.53 -2.86 -4.52
C VAL A 77 6.31 -4.36 -4.64
N SER A 78 7.29 -5.06 -5.19
CA SER A 78 7.33 -6.53 -5.18
C SER A 78 8.78 -7.00 -5.10
N TYR A 79 9.02 -8.13 -4.44
CA TYR A 79 10.32 -8.80 -4.35
C TYR A 79 10.14 -10.29 -4.02
N PRO A 80 11.14 -11.13 -4.32
CA PRO A 80 11.09 -12.55 -3.97
C PRO A 80 11.02 -12.77 -2.46
N TRP A 81 10.26 -13.77 -2.03
CA TRP A 81 10.14 -14.12 -0.61
C TRP A 81 11.52 -14.44 -0.01
N LEU A 82 11.81 -13.86 1.15
CA LEU A 82 13.08 -14.09 1.85
C LEU A 82 13.07 -15.33 2.75
N SER A 83 11.89 -15.83 3.11
CA SER A 83 11.71 -17.14 3.76
C SER A 83 10.43 -17.81 3.25
N LYS A 84 10.17 -19.05 3.68
CA LYS A 84 8.97 -19.80 3.29
C LYS A 84 7.70 -19.27 3.99
N GLU A 85 7.83 -18.79 5.21
CA GLU A 85 6.72 -18.41 6.08
C GLU A 85 6.30 -16.95 5.89
N HIS A 86 7.24 -16.08 5.48
CA HIS A 86 6.99 -14.65 5.39
C HIS A 86 7.95 -13.99 4.38
N PRO A 87 7.50 -13.01 3.56
CA PRO A 87 8.37 -12.38 2.56
C PRO A 87 9.48 -11.52 3.18
N ASP A 88 9.26 -10.95 4.36
CA ASP A 88 10.22 -10.09 5.07
C ASP A 88 10.30 -10.42 6.58
N PRO A 89 10.86 -11.58 6.97
CA PRO A 89 10.78 -12.10 8.34
C PRO A 89 11.42 -11.16 9.37
N GLU A 90 12.48 -10.45 8.96
CA GLU A 90 13.29 -9.53 9.79
C GLU A 90 12.92 -8.04 9.62
N GLY A 91 11.91 -7.74 8.80
CA GLY A 91 11.49 -6.35 8.50
C GLY A 91 12.51 -5.53 7.71
N PHE A 92 13.51 -6.17 7.09
CA PHE A 92 14.58 -5.50 6.35
C PHE A 92 14.06 -4.81 5.09
N ARG A 93 13.12 -5.44 4.38
CA ARG A 93 12.51 -4.86 3.18
C ARG A 93 11.63 -3.67 3.55
N LEU A 94 10.82 -3.78 4.60
CA LEU A 94 10.05 -2.65 5.12
C LEU A 94 10.93 -1.43 5.43
N ARG A 95 12.03 -1.63 6.17
CA ARG A 95 13.00 -0.57 6.45
C ARG A 95 13.60 0.03 5.19
N SER A 96 14.06 -0.82 4.27
CA SER A 96 14.74 -0.40 3.05
C SER A 96 13.82 0.37 2.11
N VAL A 97 12.59 -0.11 1.92
CA VAL A 97 11.57 0.55 1.08
C VAL A 97 11.23 1.91 1.67
N LEU A 98 10.89 1.99 2.95
CA LEU A 98 10.55 3.26 3.59
C LEU A 98 11.70 4.28 3.49
N LYS A 99 12.95 3.84 3.70
CA LYS A 99 14.13 4.70 3.53
C LYS A 99 14.27 5.26 2.11
N GLN A 100 13.91 4.49 1.07
CA GLN A 100 13.94 4.99 -0.31
C GLN A 100 12.76 5.91 -0.61
N LEU A 101 11.57 5.58 -0.13
CA LEU A 101 10.38 6.42 -0.30
C LEU A 101 10.58 7.79 0.38
N GLU A 102 11.19 7.84 1.55
CA GLU A 102 11.45 9.10 2.29
C GLU A 102 12.35 10.09 1.54
N LYS A 103 13.13 9.65 0.55
CA LYS A 103 13.91 10.54 -0.32
C LYS A 103 13.05 11.30 -1.31
N GLN A 104 11.81 10.86 -1.53
CA GLN A 104 10.89 11.47 -2.47
C GLN A 104 10.14 12.62 -1.79
N TRP A 105 10.10 13.79 -2.43
CA TRP A 105 9.44 14.98 -1.88
C TRP A 105 7.95 14.72 -1.55
N TRP A 106 7.27 13.92 -2.36
CA TRP A 106 5.85 13.58 -2.19
C TRP A 106 5.59 12.60 -1.05
N ALA A 107 6.62 11.91 -0.56
CA ALA A 107 6.47 10.98 0.55
C ALA A 107 6.71 11.65 1.90
N GLN A 108 7.33 12.82 1.95
CA GLN A 108 7.71 13.49 3.20
C GLN A 108 6.48 13.86 4.04
N LYS A 109 6.65 13.91 5.36
CA LYS A 109 5.58 14.37 6.27
C LYS A 109 5.24 15.82 5.93
N GLY A 110 3.94 16.12 5.84
CA GLY A 110 3.46 17.45 5.45
C GLY A 110 3.37 17.70 3.95
N SER A 111 3.71 16.71 3.11
CA SER A 111 3.43 16.79 1.68
C SER A 111 1.92 16.90 1.43
N PRO A 112 1.47 17.76 0.49
CA PRO A 112 0.06 17.79 0.08
C PRO A 112 -0.34 16.55 -0.73
N VAL A 113 0.62 15.71 -1.12
CA VAL A 113 0.39 14.51 -1.93
C VAL A 113 0.19 13.30 -1.02
N THR A 114 -0.93 12.60 -1.18
CA THR A 114 -1.19 11.38 -0.41
C THR A 114 -0.57 10.17 -1.11
N ALA A 115 0.33 9.46 -0.43
CA ALA A 115 1.00 8.29 -0.99
C ALA A 115 0.36 6.98 -0.53
N PHE A 116 0.09 6.09 -1.49
CA PHE A 116 -0.41 4.74 -1.27
C PHE A 116 0.52 3.71 -1.92
N VAL A 117 0.69 2.58 -1.26
CA VAL A 117 1.64 1.53 -1.61
C VAL A 117 0.90 0.24 -1.86
N PHE A 118 0.99 -0.25 -3.08
CA PHE A 118 0.76 -1.65 -3.39
C PHE A 118 2.02 -2.43 -3.03
N TRP A 119 1.81 -3.53 -2.33
CA TRP A 119 2.83 -4.47 -1.92
C TRP A 119 2.19 -5.85 -1.86
N ASP A 120 2.57 -6.71 -2.80
CA ASP A 120 1.98 -8.03 -3.09
C ASP A 120 1.38 -8.74 -1.86
N TYR A 121 2.17 -8.97 -0.82
CA TYR A 121 1.78 -9.71 0.38
C TYR A 121 0.62 -9.09 1.17
N LEU A 122 0.60 -7.77 1.34
CA LEU A 122 -0.50 -7.06 2.01
C LEU A 122 -1.61 -6.63 1.05
N SER A 123 -1.39 -6.65 -0.26
CA SER A 123 -2.29 -6.03 -1.25
C SER A 123 -3.12 -7.02 -2.02
N LEU A 124 -2.68 -8.28 -2.10
CA LEU A 124 -3.39 -9.38 -2.73
C LEU A 124 -3.89 -10.35 -1.67
N PHE A 125 -5.11 -10.85 -1.85
CA PHE A 125 -5.66 -11.91 -1.00
C PHE A 125 -4.76 -13.15 -1.04
N GLN A 126 -4.35 -13.63 0.13
CA GLN A 126 -3.54 -14.84 0.28
C GLN A 126 -4.43 -16.05 0.46
N HIS A 127 -4.48 -16.95 -0.52
CA HIS A 127 -5.40 -18.09 -0.58
C HIS A 127 -6.89 -17.70 -0.61
N PRO A 128 -7.77 -18.47 -1.28
CA PRO A 128 -9.20 -18.28 -1.08
C PRO A 128 -9.53 -18.49 0.41
N PRO A 129 -10.46 -17.71 0.99
CA PRO A 129 -11.01 -18.10 2.29
C PRO A 129 -11.55 -19.53 2.15
N SER A 130 -11.01 -20.43 2.97
CA SER A 130 -11.52 -21.79 3.15
C SER A 130 -12.88 -21.78 3.81
#